data_AF-A0AAW6WE96-F1
#
_entry.id   AF-A0AAW6WE96-F1
#
_cell.length_a   1.000
_cell.length_b   1.000
_cell.length_c   1.000
_cell.angle_alpha   90.00
_cell.angle_beta   90.00
_cell.angle_gamma   90.00
#
_symmetry.space_group_name_H-M   'P 1'
#
loop_
_entity.id
_entity.type
_entity.pdbx_description
1 polymer ?
#
loop_
_entity_poly.entity_id
_entity_poly.type
_entity_poly.pdbx_seq_one_letter_code
_entity_poly.pdbx_strand_id
1 'polypeptide(L)'
;MQDAPNFWGGRLAQKIEYVPGGDVRLNVPRAGGHYEITSRARVTVSELSDQQKACLTTWLVEQRRLGVALPTITPEVVELTKTARPKTLAERRDGLLEAILEHAPRLGEAMNHDEAFRFSLGEADRPNPYWAEEDYLIAATESVTFKEVETLIGFARDKGLIEADGYQLSLTFDGYSHLEQLKANPPISLQAFVAMWFNDDVSDAYTRGIEPAIIETGYNAMRIDRKEHNNKIDDEIIAEIRRSRFVVADFTCGLISNEGTQTAIPRGGVYYEAGFAQGLGIPVIWTCREDHIGHVHFDTRQFNHITWKTPQELRERLRNRIGAVLGDGPLAVKP
;
A
#
# COMPACT_ATOMS: atom_id res chain seq x y z
N MET A 1 36.33 -10.19 13.09
CA MET A 1 35.22 -9.53 12.38
C MET A 1 34.03 -10.43 12.59
N GLN A 2 33.09 -10.08 13.48
CA GLN A 2 31.90 -10.91 13.68
C GLN A 2 31.02 -10.74 12.45
N ASP A 3 30.75 -11.85 11.75
CA ASP A 3 29.86 -11.87 10.60
C ASP A 3 28.51 -11.27 11.00
N ALA A 4 28.02 -10.27 10.24
CA ALA A 4 26.67 -9.78 10.43
C ALA A 4 25.69 -10.90 10.07
N PRO A 5 24.61 -11.09 10.86
CA PRO A 5 23.63 -12.12 10.54
C PRO A 5 22.96 -11.78 9.20
N ASN A 6 23.21 -12.60 8.18
CA ASN A 6 22.43 -12.57 6.97
C ASN A 6 21.17 -13.42 7.18
N PHE A 7 20.06 -12.75 7.50
CA PHE A 7 18.79 -13.43 7.75
C PHE A 7 18.14 -13.99 6.48
N TRP A 8 18.54 -13.50 5.31
CA TRP A 8 18.01 -13.86 3.98
C TRP A 8 18.91 -14.85 3.22
N GLY A 9 19.99 -15.37 3.85
CA GLY A 9 20.92 -16.34 3.27
C GLY A 9 21.97 -15.75 2.32
N GLY A 10 23.15 -16.38 2.25
CA GLY A 10 24.33 -15.93 1.49
C GLY A 10 25.43 -15.26 2.33
N ARG A 11 26.69 -15.33 1.91
CA ARG A 11 27.79 -14.63 2.60
C ARG A 11 27.74 -13.12 2.28
N LEU A 12 27.25 -12.35 3.28
CA LEU A 12 27.47 -10.91 3.52
C LEU A 12 26.44 -9.93 2.94
N ALA A 13 25.92 -9.05 3.81
CA ALA A 13 25.33 -7.77 3.40
C ALA A 13 26.40 -6.91 2.73
N GLN A 14 26.06 -6.21 1.65
CA GLN A 14 27.02 -5.47 0.83
C GLN A 14 27.72 -4.32 1.58
N LYS A 15 27.03 -3.77 2.59
CA LYS A 15 27.56 -2.72 3.47
C LYS A 15 26.89 -2.83 4.83
N ILE A 16 27.70 -2.84 5.88
CA ILE A 16 27.25 -2.92 7.27
C ILE A 16 27.73 -1.66 7.98
N GLU A 17 26.80 -0.87 8.50
CA GLU A 17 27.12 0.27 9.38
C GLU A 17 26.50 0.01 10.76
N TYR A 18 27.35 0.00 11.79
CA TYR A 18 26.90 -0.17 13.17
C TYR A 18 26.53 1.19 13.75
N VAL A 19 25.32 1.29 14.29
CA VAL A 19 24.79 2.51 14.89
C VAL A 19 24.95 2.44 16.41
N PRO A 20 25.33 3.56 17.10
CA PRO A 20 25.35 3.60 18.56
C PRO A 20 23.98 3.22 19.13
N GLY A 21 23.92 2.15 19.94
CA GLY A 21 22.66 1.55 20.42
C GLY A 21 22.45 0.09 20.03
N GLY A 22 23.31 -0.47 19.16
CA GLY A 22 23.28 -1.89 18.78
C GLY A 22 22.48 -2.20 17.52
N ASP A 23 21.94 -1.17 16.87
CA ASP A 23 21.23 -1.27 15.60
C ASP A 23 22.21 -1.38 14.43
N VAL A 24 21.73 -1.97 13.34
CA VAL A 24 22.57 -2.27 12.17
C VAL A 24 21.89 -1.80 10.90
N ARG A 25 22.62 -1.06 10.07
CA ARG A 25 22.19 -0.70 8.72
C ARG A 25 22.83 -1.63 7.71
N LEU A 26 22.01 -2.13 6.79
CA LEU A 26 22.36 -3.19 5.85
C LEU A 26 21.89 -2.78 4.45
N ASN A 27 22.64 -3.19 3.44
CA ASN A 27 22.18 -3.19 2.05
C ASN A 27 22.14 -4.63 1.55
N VAL A 28 20.93 -5.15 1.33
CA VAL A 28 20.72 -6.53 0.90
C VAL A 28 19.76 -6.54 -0.29
N PRO A 29 20.23 -6.91 -1.49
CA PRO A 29 19.39 -7.01 -2.69
C PRO A 29 18.17 -7.90 -2.51
N ARG A 30 18.30 -9.01 -1.79
CA ARG A 30 17.20 -9.91 -1.44
C ARG A 30 16.16 -9.30 -0.50
N ALA A 31 16.53 -8.28 0.27
CA ALA A 31 15.63 -7.45 1.04
C ALA A 31 15.08 -6.27 0.20
N GLY A 32 15.51 -6.16 -1.06
CA GLY A 32 15.19 -5.08 -2.00
C GLY A 32 16.14 -3.88 -1.92
N GLY A 33 17.20 -3.92 -1.10
CA GLY A 33 18.15 -2.81 -0.94
C GLY A 33 18.41 -2.42 0.52
N HIS A 34 18.54 -1.12 0.78
CA HIS A 34 18.89 -0.58 2.09
C HIS A 34 17.78 -0.76 3.13
N TYR A 35 18.16 -1.09 4.36
CA TYR A 35 17.31 -1.08 5.55
C TYR A 35 18.12 -0.95 6.83
N GLU A 36 17.46 -0.59 7.93
CA GLU A 36 17.99 -0.64 9.29
C GLU A 36 17.26 -1.72 10.08
N ILE A 37 17.93 -2.40 11.01
CA ILE A 37 17.30 -3.37 11.90
C ILE A 37 17.73 -3.12 13.34
N THR A 38 16.73 -3.07 14.23
CA THR A 38 16.99 -2.89 15.65
C THR A 38 17.63 -4.12 16.28
N SER A 39 18.47 -3.91 17.30
CA SER A 39 19.11 -5.00 18.06
C SER A 39 18.14 -6.08 18.54
N ARG A 40 16.94 -5.68 19.01
CA ARG A 40 15.88 -6.59 19.48
C ARG A 40 15.21 -7.36 18.33
N ALA A 41 14.93 -6.69 17.21
CA ALA A 41 14.28 -7.34 16.06
C ALA A 41 15.16 -8.41 15.42
N ARG A 42 16.49 -8.26 15.45
CA ARG A 42 17.44 -9.23 14.89
C ARG A 42 17.20 -10.67 15.36
N VAL A 43 16.92 -10.87 16.65
CA VAL A 43 16.70 -12.22 17.19
C VAL A 43 15.42 -12.81 16.59
N THR A 44 14.34 -12.03 16.60
CA THR A 44 13.04 -12.48 16.09
C THR A 44 13.05 -12.72 14.57
N VAL A 45 13.81 -11.94 13.79
CA VAL A 45 13.95 -12.15 12.35
C VAL A 45 14.64 -13.49 12.04
N SER A 46 15.58 -13.94 12.86
CA SER A 46 16.23 -15.25 12.66
C SER A 46 15.29 -16.45 12.86
N GLU A 47 14.19 -16.27 13.58
CA GLU A 47 13.19 -17.30 13.86
C GLU A 47 12.07 -17.35 12.80
N LEU A 48 12.01 -16.39 11.88
CA LEU A 48 11.00 -16.36 10.83
C LEU A 48 11.19 -17.53 9.85
N SER A 49 10.08 -18.11 9.41
CA SER A 49 10.06 -19.02 8.25
C SER A 49 10.44 -18.27 6.97
N ASP A 50 10.86 -19.02 5.94
CA ASP A 50 11.28 -18.43 4.66
C ASP A 50 10.15 -17.63 3.99
N GLN A 51 8.90 -18.07 4.10
CA GLN A 51 7.74 -17.32 3.62
C GLN A 51 7.56 -16.01 4.40
N GLN A 52 7.71 -16.02 5.73
CA GLN A 52 7.60 -14.80 6.53
C GLN A 52 8.73 -13.81 6.22
N LYS A 53 9.94 -14.31 5.92
CA LYS A 53 11.05 -13.48 5.44
C LYS A 53 10.75 -12.87 4.07
N ALA A 54 10.09 -13.61 3.17
CA ALA A 54 9.62 -13.06 1.90
C ALA A 54 8.57 -11.95 2.11
N CYS A 55 7.60 -12.14 3.01
CA CYS A 55 6.64 -11.09 3.38
C CYS A 55 7.34 -9.84 3.98
N LEU A 56 8.37 -10.05 4.83
CA LEU A 56 9.17 -8.95 5.37
C LEU A 56 9.96 -8.22 4.27
N THR A 57 10.49 -8.94 3.27
CA THR A 57 11.07 -8.33 2.06
C THR A 57 10.04 -7.49 1.32
N THR A 58 8.82 -8.00 1.11
CA THR A 58 7.74 -7.22 0.48
C THR A 58 7.49 -5.93 1.24
N TRP A 59 7.39 -5.99 2.57
CA TRP A 59 7.21 -4.79 3.38
C TRP A 59 8.33 -3.76 3.15
N LEU A 60 9.60 -4.19 3.13
CA LEU A 60 10.74 -3.32 2.88
C LEU A 60 10.69 -2.66 1.48
N VAL A 61 10.34 -3.44 0.45
CA VAL A 61 10.18 -2.94 -0.92
C VAL A 61 9.09 -1.88 -0.98
N GLU A 62 7.93 -2.13 -0.36
CA GLU A 62 6.81 -1.18 -0.34
C GLU A 62 7.15 0.10 0.43
N GLN A 63 7.89 0.02 1.56
CA GLN A 63 8.34 1.24 2.25
C GLN A 63 9.21 2.12 1.35
N ARG A 64 10.12 1.52 0.57
CA ARG A 64 10.96 2.28 -0.37
C ARG A 64 10.15 2.87 -1.53
N ARG A 65 9.15 2.16 -2.04
CA ARG A 65 8.20 2.69 -3.03
C ARG A 65 7.41 3.89 -2.50
N LEU A 66 7.12 3.91 -1.19
CA LEU A 66 6.50 5.05 -0.49
C LEU A 66 7.49 6.20 -0.19
N GLY A 67 8.75 6.11 -0.63
CA GLY A 67 9.76 7.16 -0.46
C GLY A 67 10.55 7.08 0.86
N VAL A 68 10.39 6.02 1.66
CA VAL A 68 11.20 5.80 2.86
C VAL A 68 12.59 5.31 2.44
N ALA A 69 13.59 6.19 2.44
CA ALA A 69 14.94 5.88 1.96
C ALA A 69 15.64 4.77 2.75
N LEU A 70 15.37 4.66 4.06
CA LEU A 70 15.97 3.67 4.95
C LEU A 70 14.89 3.10 5.88
N PRO A 71 14.11 2.08 5.46
CA PRO A 71 13.10 1.46 6.31
C PRO A 71 13.74 0.72 7.49
N THR A 72 13.15 0.85 8.68
CA THR A 72 13.67 0.26 9.92
C THR A 72 12.81 -0.93 10.38
N ILE A 73 13.43 -2.10 10.56
CA ILE A 73 12.81 -3.29 11.11
C ILE A 73 12.84 -3.24 12.65
N THR A 74 11.66 -3.07 13.25
CA THR A 74 11.43 -3.15 14.69
C THR A 74 10.71 -4.46 15.06
N PRO A 75 10.66 -4.85 16.35
CA PRO A 75 9.89 -6.04 16.77
C PRO A 75 8.41 -6.00 16.33
N GLU A 76 7.80 -4.82 16.32
CA GLU A 76 6.41 -4.63 15.89
C GLU A 76 6.24 -4.91 14.39
N VAL A 77 7.20 -4.49 13.57
CA VAL A 77 7.21 -4.82 12.13
C VAL A 77 7.33 -6.32 11.93
N VAL A 78 8.18 -7.00 12.71
CA VAL A 78 8.33 -8.46 12.62
C VAL A 78 7.01 -9.16 12.96
N GLU A 79 6.32 -8.75 14.03
CA GLU A 79 5.00 -9.31 14.37
C GLU A 79 3.95 -9.04 13.28
N LEU A 80 3.95 -7.84 12.68
CA LEU A 80 3.07 -7.51 11.56
C LEU A 80 3.32 -8.42 10.35
N THR A 81 4.58 -8.76 10.06
CA THR A 81 4.91 -9.67 8.93
C THR A 81 4.53 -11.12 9.18
N LYS A 82 4.42 -11.56 10.44
CA LYS A 82 3.95 -12.92 10.77
C LYS A 82 2.48 -13.14 10.41
N THR A 83 1.68 -12.07 10.40
CA THR A 83 0.24 -12.10 10.09
C THR A 83 -0.08 -11.55 8.70
N ALA A 84 0.92 -11.07 7.97
CA ALA A 84 0.76 -10.54 6.63
C ALA A 84 0.25 -11.61 5.65
N ARG A 85 -0.71 -11.22 4.81
CA ARG A 85 -1.19 -12.05 3.71
C ARG A 85 -0.11 -12.07 2.61
N PRO A 86 0.31 -13.26 2.11
CA PRO A 86 1.19 -13.35 0.95
C PRO A 86 0.57 -12.74 -0.31
N LYS A 87 1.42 -12.22 -1.21
CA LYS A 87 0.99 -11.76 -2.53
C LYS A 87 0.32 -12.89 -3.31
N THR A 88 -0.78 -12.56 -3.97
CA THR A 88 -1.43 -13.41 -4.97
C THR A 88 -0.55 -13.61 -6.19
N LEU A 89 -0.85 -14.65 -6.97
CA LEU A 89 -0.16 -14.88 -8.24
C LEU A 89 -0.17 -13.65 -9.17
N ALA A 90 -1.28 -12.91 -9.21
CA ALA A 90 -1.41 -11.69 -10.01
C ALA A 90 -0.49 -10.58 -9.51
N GLU A 91 -0.49 -10.29 -8.20
CA GLU A 91 0.40 -9.28 -7.59
C GLU A 91 1.88 -9.63 -7.75
N ARG A 92 2.22 -10.93 -7.71
CA ARG A 92 3.59 -11.41 -7.95
C ARG A 92 3.99 -11.23 -9.41
N ARG A 93 3.11 -11.55 -10.36
CA ARG A 93 3.31 -11.26 -11.79
C ARG A 93 3.47 -9.75 -12.02
N ASP A 94 2.64 -8.93 -11.41
CA ASP A 94 2.69 -7.48 -11.61
C ASP A 94 4.00 -6.90 -11.08
N GLY A 95 4.47 -7.39 -9.92
CA GLY A 95 5.80 -7.06 -9.40
C GLY A 95 6.95 -7.50 -10.33
N LEU A 96 6.83 -8.63 -11.03
CA LEU A 96 7.79 -9.04 -12.06
C LEU A 96 7.82 -8.04 -13.23
N LEU A 97 6.65 -7.65 -13.75
CA LEU A 97 6.57 -6.70 -14.86
C LEU A 97 7.13 -5.32 -14.48
N GLU A 98 6.81 -4.84 -13.27
CA GLU A 98 7.36 -3.60 -12.72
C GLU A 98 8.89 -3.66 -12.60
N ALA A 99 9.44 -4.78 -12.11
CA ALA A 99 10.88 -4.97 -12.00
C ALA A 99 11.58 -4.95 -13.37
N ILE A 100 10.98 -5.58 -14.39
CA ILE A 100 11.50 -5.51 -15.77
C ILE A 100 11.50 -4.05 -16.26
N LEU A 101 10.40 -3.32 -16.08
CA LEU A 101 10.30 -1.92 -16.49
C LEU A 101 11.32 -1.01 -15.79
N GLU A 102 11.58 -1.23 -14.50
CA GLU A 102 12.54 -0.44 -13.73
C GLU A 102 13.97 -0.61 -14.25
N HIS A 103 14.32 -1.81 -14.73
CA HIS A 103 15.65 -2.14 -15.23
C HIS A 103 15.80 -1.95 -16.75
N ALA A 104 14.70 -1.91 -17.49
CA ALA A 104 14.63 -1.62 -18.92
C ALA A 104 13.56 -0.52 -19.19
N PRO A 105 13.81 0.74 -18.78
CA PRO A 105 12.80 1.79 -18.79
C PRO A 105 12.47 2.32 -20.19
N ARG A 106 13.31 2.10 -21.20
CA ARG A 106 13.03 2.57 -22.57
C ARG A 106 12.45 1.46 -23.44
N LEU A 107 11.60 1.87 -24.38
CA LEU A 107 11.04 0.96 -25.38
C LEU A 107 12.15 0.27 -26.17
N GLY A 108 12.08 -1.06 -26.26
CA GLY A 108 13.05 -1.89 -26.96
C GLY A 108 14.30 -2.24 -26.13
N GLU A 109 14.40 -1.79 -24.88
CA GLU A 109 15.40 -2.32 -23.94
C GLU A 109 14.92 -3.66 -23.38
N ALA A 110 15.88 -4.52 -23.07
CA ALA A 110 15.65 -5.76 -22.35
C ALA A 110 16.49 -5.76 -21.07
N MET A 111 15.88 -6.25 -20.00
CA MET A 111 16.55 -6.50 -18.74
C MET A 111 17.27 -7.85 -18.83
N ASN A 112 18.53 -7.91 -18.40
CA ASN A 112 19.26 -9.16 -18.28
C ASN A 112 19.02 -9.81 -16.92
N HIS A 113 18.92 -11.13 -16.91
CA HIS A 113 18.91 -11.98 -15.73
C HIS A 113 19.77 -13.24 -16.03
N ASP A 114 20.96 -13.39 -15.44
CA ASP A 114 21.87 -14.53 -15.62
C ASP A 114 21.66 -15.65 -14.58
N GLU A 115 21.45 -16.89 -15.05
CA GLU A 115 21.29 -18.09 -14.20
C GLU A 115 22.55 -18.49 -13.42
N ALA A 116 23.74 -18.11 -13.90
CA ALA A 116 25.01 -18.60 -13.37
C ALA A 116 25.31 -18.18 -11.91
N PHE A 117 24.50 -17.27 -11.35
CA PHE A 117 24.84 -16.48 -10.17
C PHE A 117 23.63 -16.26 -9.22
N ARG A 118 22.85 -17.29 -8.89
CA ARG A 118 21.60 -17.14 -8.10
C ARG A 118 21.59 -17.92 -6.79
N PHE A 119 20.91 -17.38 -5.77
CA PHE A 119 20.67 -18.02 -4.47
C PHE A 119 19.17 -18.20 -4.21
N SER A 120 18.79 -19.36 -3.63
CA SER A 120 17.42 -19.64 -3.17
C SER A 120 17.42 -19.91 -1.67
N LEU A 121 16.40 -19.43 -0.94
CA LEU A 121 16.22 -19.77 0.47
C LEU A 121 16.13 -21.30 0.62
N GLY A 122 16.98 -21.88 1.49
CA GLY A 122 17.04 -23.33 1.73
C GLY A 122 18.10 -24.10 0.93
N GLU A 123 18.82 -23.48 -0.01
CA GLU A 123 19.91 -24.11 -0.76
C GLU A 123 21.29 -23.86 -0.13
N ALA A 124 22.25 -24.76 -0.38
CA ALA A 124 23.62 -24.63 0.13
C ALA A 124 24.35 -23.43 -0.50
N ASP A 125 25.13 -22.70 0.30
CA ASP A 125 25.93 -21.55 -0.11
C ASP A 125 26.79 -21.88 -1.35
N ARG A 126 26.54 -21.17 -2.46
CA ARG A 126 27.43 -21.18 -3.63
C ARG A 126 28.19 -19.84 -3.70
N PRO A 127 29.51 -19.86 -3.93
CA PRO A 127 30.26 -18.64 -4.16
C PRO A 127 29.79 -18.00 -5.48
N ASN A 128 29.34 -16.76 -5.44
CA ASN A 128 28.92 -16.00 -6.60
C ASN A 128 29.47 -14.55 -6.52
N PRO A 129 30.43 -14.15 -7.35
CA PRO A 129 31.02 -12.81 -7.28
C PRO A 129 30.05 -11.65 -7.64
N TYR A 130 28.83 -11.94 -8.09
CA TYR A 130 27.79 -11.00 -8.54
C TYR A 130 26.52 -11.05 -7.67
N TRP A 131 26.64 -11.42 -6.38
CA TRP A 131 25.57 -11.45 -5.35
C TRP A 131 24.69 -10.19 -5.23
N ALA A 132 24.98 -9.14 -6.01
CA ALA A 132 24.53 -7.79 -5.83
C ALA A 132 23.37 -7.34 -6.72
N GLU A 133 23.22 -7.91 -7.91
CA GLU A 133 22.46 -7.26 -8.97
C GLU A 133 21.19 -7.99 -9.40
N GLU A 134 20.93 -9.24 -8.97
CA GLU A 134 19.84 -10.06 -9.54
C GLU A 134 18.77 -10.61 -8.58
N ASP A 135 18.96 -10.54 -7.26
CA ASP A 135 17.93 -10.99 -6.30
C ASP A 135 16.69 -10.07 -6.23
N TYR A 136 16.73 -8.95 -6.94
CA TYR A 136 15.64 -7.98 -7.00
C TYR A 136 14.36 -8.59 -7.59
N LEU A 137 14.46 -9.56 -8.53
CA LEU A 137 13.31 -10.27 -9.05
C LEU A 137 12.63 -11.10 -7.95
N ILE A 138 13.42 -11.76 -7.10
CA ILE A 138 12.89 -12.52 -5.98
C ILE A 138 12.23 -11.58 -4.96
N ALA A 139 12.81 -10.40 -4.74
CA ALA A 139 12.24 -9.39 -3.85
C ALA A 139 10.94 -8.78 -4.40
N ALA A 140 10.90 -8.41 -5.68
CA ALA A 140 9.74 -7.80 -6.33
C ALA A 140 8.53 -8.77 -6.36
N THR A 141 8.80 -10.06 -6.52
CA THR A 141 7.78 -11.10 -6.70
C THR A 141 7.39 -11.84 -5.41
N GLU A 142 7.91 -11.45 -4.24
CA GLU A 142 7.73 -12.20 -2.97
C GLU A 142 8.03 -13.70 -3.12
N SER A 143 8.95 -14.06 -4.00
CA SER A 143 9.29 -15.46 -4.22
C SER A 143 10.15 -15.97 -3.08
N VAL A 144 10.06 -17.24 -2.70
CA VAL A 144 10.99 -17.85 -1.71
C VAL A 144 12.24 -18.35 -2.42
N THR A 145 12.04 -19.00 -3.57
CA THR A 145 13.10 -19.58 -4.41
C THR A 145 13.08 -18.94 -5.80
N PHE A 146 14.20 -19.01 -6.51
CA PHE A 146 14.26 -18.50 -7.87
C PHE A 146 13.38 -19.32 -8.83
N LYS A 147 13.14 -20.61 -8.55
CA LYS A 147 12.23 -21.45 -9.34
C LYS A 147 10.81 -20.91 -9.43
N GLU A 148 10.36 -20.20 -8.39
CA GLU A 148 9.08 -19.50 -8.44
C GLU A 148 9.12 -18.31 -9.39
N VAL A 149 10.23 -17.58 -9.45
CA VAL A 149 10.46 -16.49 -10.42
C VAL A 149 10.46 -17.04 -11.85
N GLU A 150 11.17 -18.14 -12.12
CA GLU A 150 11.17 -18.82 -13.43
C GLU A 150 9.76 -19.23 -13.85
N THR A 151 8.99 -19.75 -12.88
CA THR A 151 7.59 -20.13 -13.11
C THR A 151 6.73 -18.91 -13.46
N LEU A 152 6.91 -17.79 -12.75
CA LEU A 152 6.24 -16.52 -13.05
C LEU A 152 6.62 -15.97 -14.42
N ILE A 153 7.89 -16.02 -14.80
CA ILE A 153 8.39 -15.66 -16.14
C ILE A 153 7.68 -16.51 -17.20
N GLY A 154 7.61 -17.83 -17.00
CA GLY A 154 6.87 -18.74 -17.87
C GLY A 154 5.42 -18.32 -18.04
N PHE A 155 4.71 -18.05 -16.94
CA PHE A 155 3.30 -17.63 -17.00
C PHE A 155 3.11 -16.27 -17.69
N ALA A 156 3.97 -15.29 -17.43
CA ALA A 156 3.86 -13.97 -18.06
C ALA A 156 4.18 -14.06 -19.56
N ARG A 157 5.15 -14.87 -19.96
CA ARG A 157 5.48 -15.14 -21.36
C ARG A 157 4.33 -15.83 -22.08
N ASP A 158 3.76 -16.89 -21.48
CA ASP A 158 2.65 -17.63 -22.08
C ASP A 158 1.37 -16.78 -22.19
N LYS A 159 1.24 -15.75 -21.35
CA LYS A 159 0.19 -14.71 -21.45
C LYS A 159 0.52 -13.59 -22.43
N GLY A 160 1.68 -13.62 -23.06
CA GLY A 160 2.12 -12.60 -24.02
C GLY A 160 2.47 -11.26 -23.38
N LEU A 161 2.71 -11.20 -22.06
CA LEU A 161 3.04 -9.97 -21.34
C LEU A 161 4.54 -9.62 -21.40
N ILE A 162 5.39 -10.62 -21.62
CA ILE A 162 6.83 -10.46 -21.76
C ILE A 162 7.35 -11.32 -22.91
N GLU A 163 8.48 -10.91 -23.46
CA GLU A 163 9.36 -11.78 -24.24
C GLU A 163 10.51 -12.23 -23.34
N ALA A 164 10.91 -13.49 -23.50
CA ALA A 164 12.04 -14.07 -22.79
C ALA A 164 12.95 -14.81 -23.80
N ASP A 165 14.13 -14.25 -24.07
CA ASP A 165 15.14 -14.83 -24.95
C ASP A 165 16.44 -15.08 -24.18
N GLY A 166 16.72 -16.34 -23.86
CA GLY A 166 17.81 -16.73 -22.97
C GLY A 166 17.73 -15.99 -21.63
N TYR A 167 18.70 -15.12 -21.38
CA TYR A 167 18.82 -14.32 -20.17
C TYR A 167 18.16 -12.94 -20.29
N GLN A 168 17.46 -12.64 -21.38
CA GLN A 168 16.82 -11.34 -21.59
C GLN A 168 15.33 -11.39 -21.37
N LEU A 169 14.80 -10.45 -20.59
CA LEU A 169 13.38 -10.23 -20.36
C LEU A 169 13.02 -8.84 -20.86
N SER A 170 11.99 -8.72 -21.69
CA SER A 170 11.44 -7.42 -22.12
C SER A 170 9.93 -7.44 -22.06
N LEU A 171 9.33 -6.27 -21.84
CA LEU A 171 7.88 -6.12 -21.86
C LEU A 171 7.38 -6.09 -23.31
N THR A 172 6.31 -6.82 -23.58
CA THR A 172 5.56 -6.68 -24.84
C THR A 172 4.63 -5.46 -24.76
N PHE A 173 4.02 -5.10 -25.88
CA PHE A 173 2.94 -4.10 -25.90
C PHE A 173 1.82 -4.43 -24.89
N ASP A 174 1.44 -5.69 -24.75
CA ASP A 174 0.43 -6.14 -23.79
C ASP A 174 0.94 -6.03 -22.35
N GLY A 175 2.23 -6.28 -22.11
CA GLY A 175 2.89 -6.03 -20.82
C GLY A 175 2.85 -4.57 -20.41
N TYR A 176 3.20 -3.66 -21.32
CA TYR A 176 3.08 -2.22 -21.10
C TYR A 176 1.62 -1.81 -20.86
N SER A 177 0.70 -2.24 -21.72
CA SER A 177 -0.73 -1.92 -21.62
C SER A 177 -1.33 -2.43 -20.30
N HIS A 178 -0.92 -3.60 -19.83
CA HIS A 178 -1.34 -4.16 -18.55
C HIS A 178 -0.84 -3.31 -17.36
N LEU A 179 0.44 -2.92 -17.36
CA LEU A 179 0.99 -2.02 -16.34
C LEU A 179 0.33 -0.63 -16.37
N GLU A 180 0.03 -0.11 -17.57
CA GLU A 180 -0.70 1.13 -17.73
C GLU A 180 -2.13 1.03 -17.20
N GLN A 181 -2.84 -0.08 -17.44
CA GLN A 181 -4.18 -0.30 -16.88
C GLN A 181 -4.17 -0.41 -15.35
N LEU A 182 -3.15 -1.05 -14.77
CA LEU A 182 -2.94 -1.08 -13.32
C LEU A 182 -2.71 0.35 -12.78
N LYS A 183 -1.88 1.14 -13.46
CA LYS A 183 -1.59 2.55 -13.10
C LYS A 183 -2.71 3.52 -13.45
N ALA A 184 -3.62 3.17 -14.35
CA ALA A 184 -4.79 3.95 -14.74
C ALA A 184 -6.00 3.67 -13.83
N ASN A 185 -5.91 2.65 -12.97
CA ASN A 185 -6.91 2.29 -11.97
C ASN A 185 -6.71 2.85 -10.53
N PRO A 186 -6.02 3.98 -10.31
CA PRO A 186 -6.59 5.05 -9.52
C PRO A 186 -7.30 5.96 -10.51
N PRO A 187 -8.63 6.11 -10.47
CA PRO A 187 -9.31 6.89 -11.50
C PRO A 187 -8.63 8.27 -11.58
N ILE A 188 -8.32 8.71 -12.80
CA ILE A 188 -7.92 10.10 -13.14
C ILE A 188 -9.16 10.97 -12.93
N SER A 189 -9.68 10.89 -11.72
CA SER A 189 -10.88 11.53 -11.27
C SER A 189 -10.42 12.53 -10.25
N LEU A 190 -10.87 13.75 -10.44
CA LEU A 190 -10.74 14.77 -9.42
C LEU A 190 -11.73 14.49 -8.28
N GLN A 191 -12.61 13.51 -8.43
CA GLN A 191 -13.68 13.25 -7.48
C GLN A 191 -13.22 12.51 -6.23
N ALA A 192 -13.66 13.02 -5.08
CA ALA A 192 -13.64 12.35 -3.80
C ALA A 192 -15.08 12.02 -3.40
N PHE A 193 -15.40 10.75 -3.20
CA PHE A 193 -16.71 10.36 -2.68
C PHE A 193 -16.77 10.65 -1.18
N VAL A 194 -17.84 11.27 -0.71
CA VAL A 194 -18.06 11.54 0.70
C VAL A 194 -19.20 10.67 1.22
N ALA A 195 -18.82 9.64 1.99
CA ALA A 195 -19.70 8.75 2.70
C ALA A 195 -19.96 9.30 4.10
N MET A 196 -21.13 9.89 4.36
CA MET A 196 -21.45 10.43 5.68
C MET A 196 -22.96 10.49 5.93
N TRP A 197 -23.34 10.75 7.18
CA TRP A 197 -24.74 11.01 7.51
C TRP A 197 -25.20 12.39 6.99
N PHE A 198 -26.45 12.50 6.54
CA PHE A 198 -27.01 13.72 5.93
C PHE A 198 -27.87 14.57 6.87
N ASN A 199 -27.87 14.28 8.17
CA ASN A 199 -28.65 15.06 9.14
C ASN A 199 -28.01 16.43 9.40
N ASP A 200 -28.85 17.40 9.74
CA ASP A 200 -28.45 18.76 10.10
C ASP A 200 -27.34 18.80 11.16
N ASP A 201 -27.34 17.86 12.12
CA ASP A 201 -26.34 17.75 13.19
C ASP A 201 -24.89 17.59 12.70
N VAL A 202 -24.70 17.09 11.47
CA VAL A 202 -23.39 16.87 10.85
C VAL A 202 -23.21 17.69 9.57
N SER A 203 -24.19 18.54 9.23
CA SER A 203 -24.15 19.40 8.05
C SER A 203 -22.96 20.36 8.08
N ASP A 204 -22.64 20.89 9.25
CA ASP A 204 -21.48 21.75 9.48
C ASP A 204 -20.15 21.04 9.26
N ALA A 205 -20.07 19.76 9.64
CA ALA A 205 -18.87 18.95 9.41
C ALA A 205 -18.59 18.80 7.91
N TYR A 206 -19.64 18.71 7.09
CA TYR A 206 -19.49 18.69 5.65
C TYR A 206 -19.12 20.06 5.07
N THR A 207 -19.99 21.06 5.26
CA THR A 207 -19.92 22.35 4.55
C THR A 207 -18.72 23.20 4.97
N ARG A 208 -18.28 23.08 6.22
CA ARG A 208 -17.15 23.84 6.77
C ARG A 208 -15.88 23.01 6.96
N GLY A 209 -16.02 21.68 6.95
CA GLY A 209 -14.95 20.72 7.17
C GLY A 209 -14.53 19.96 5.91
N ILE A 210 -15.31 18.94 5.56
CA ILE A 210 -14.97 17.93 4.55
C ILE A 210 -14.87 18.53 3.14
N GLU A 211 -15.91 19.22 2.69
CA GLU A 211 -15.96 19.77 1.32
C GLU A 211 -14.85 20.80 1.07
N PRO A 212 -14.63 21.80 1.95
CA PRO A 212 -13.51 22.72 1.79
C PRO A 212 -12.13 22.06 1.78
N ALA A 213 -11.90 21.03 2.61
CA ALA A 213 -10.61 20.33 2.65
C ALA A 213 -10.29 19.59 1.34
N ILE A 214 -11.30 18.96 0.74
CA ILE A 214 -11.20 18.29 -0.56
C ILE A 214 -10.92 19.32 -1.68
N ILE A 215 -11.64 20.45 -1.67
CA ILE A 215 -11.47 21.50 -2.67
C ILE A 215 -10.08 22.15 -2.58
N GLU A 216 -9.62 22.48 -1.37
CA GLU A 216 -8.29 23.07 -1.16
C GLU A 216 -7.14 22.19 -1.60
N THR A 217 -7.31 20.88 -1.51
CA THR A 217 -6.33 19.91 -2.00
C THR A 217 -6.45 19.64 -3.49
N GLY A 218 -7.29 20.38 -4.22
CA GLY A 218 -7.37 20.31 -5.68
C GLY A 218 -8.26 19.19 -6.22
N TYR A 219 -9.24 18.75 -5.43
CA TYR A 219 -10.21 17.70 -5.75
C TYR A 219 -11.66 18.23 -5.65
N ASN A 220 -12.62 17.48 -6.17
CA ASN A 220 -14.05 17.79 -6.13
C ASN A 220 -14.76 16.85 -5.17
N ALA A 221 -15.47 17.40 -4.18
CA ALA A 221 -16.29 16.60 -3.28
C ALA A 221 -17.59 16.16 -3.97
N MET A 222 -17.88 14.86 -3.95
CA MET A 222 -19.18 14.31 -4.36
C MET A 222 -19.86 13.74 -3.13
N ARG A 223 -21.06 14.22 -2.82
CA ARG A 223 -21.96 13.61 -1.83
C ARG A 223 -23.28 13.27 -2.52
N ILE A 224 -23.77 12.04 -2.33
CA ILE A 224 -24.81 11.46 -3.19
C ILE A 224 -26.15 12.22 -3.12
N ASP A 225 -26.49 12.80 -1.97
CA ASP A 225 -27.71 13.59 -1.74
C ASP A 225 -27.75 14.89 -2.58
N ARG A 226 -26.62 15.34 -3.12
CA ARG A 226 -26.51 16.55 -3.95
C ARG A 226 -26.60 16.27 -5.46
N LYS A 227 -26.79 15.01 -5.86
CA LYS A 227 -26.90 14.62 -7.27
C LYS A 227 -28.34 14.27 -7.62
N GLU A 228 -28.89 14.93 -8.63
CA GLU A 228 -30.17 14.51 -9.22
C GLU A 228 -29.99 13.23 -10.04
N HIS A 229 -30.83 12.21 -9.80
CA HIS A 229 -30.84 10.99 -10.59
C HIS A 229 -32.25 10.36 -10.64
N ASN A 230 -32.52 9.62 -11.71
CA ASN A 230 -33.76 8.83 -11.87
C ASN A 230 -33.56 7.33 -11.56
N ASN A 231 -32.30 6.92 -11.31
CA ASN A 231 -31.92 5.54 -11.05
C ASN A 231 -32.08 5.18 -9.56
N LYS A 232 -31.85 3.91 -9.20
CA LYS A 232 -31.73 3.51 -7.80
C LYS A 232 -30.52 4.18 -7.17
N ILE A 233 -30.71 4.80 -6.01
CA ILE A 233 -29.65 5.51 -5.26
C ILE A 233 -28.43 4.61 -5.06
N ASP A 234 -28.66 3.34 -4.69
CA ASP A 234 -27.59 2.38 -4.41
C ASP A 234 -26.68 2.14 -5.62
N ASP A 235 -27.25 2.05 -6.83
CA ASP A 235 -26.47 1.86 -8.06
C ASP A 235 -25.62 3.09 -8.37
N GLU A 236 -26.15 4.29 -8.10
CA GLU A 236 -25.41 5.55 -8.24
C GLU A 236 -24.29 5.67 -7.20
N ILE A 237 -24.52 5.27 -5.94
CA ILE A 237 -23.48 5.23 -4.89
C ILE A 237 -22.31 4.35 -5.35
N ILE A 238 -22.59 3.11 -5.77
CA ILE A 238 -21.57 2.19 -6.25
C ILE A 238 -20.82 2.76 -7.46
N ALA A 239 -21.55 3.37 -8.39
CA ALA A 239 -20.96 3.97 -9.58
C ALA A 239 -20.07 5.17 -9.23
N GLU A 240 -20.49 6.04 -8.31
CA GLU A 240 -19.70 7.19 -7.88
C GLU A 240 -18.48 6.79 -7.06
N ILE A 241 -18.58 5.76 -6.21
CA ILE A 241 -17.41 5.23 -5.49
C ILE A 241 -16.38 4.73 -6.51
N ARG A 242 -16.80 3.94 -7.50
CA ARG A 242 -15.89 3.45 -8.57
C ARG A 242 -15.25 4.57 -9.38
N ARG A 243 -15.96 5.69 -9.58
CA ARG A 243 -15.43 6.88 -10.27
C ARG A 243 -14.51 7.73 -9.39
N SER A 244 -14.47 7.51 -8.09
CA SER A 244 -13.76 8.40 -7.16
C SER A 244 -12.32 7.97 -6.96
N ARG A 245 -11.42 8.94 -6.90
CA ARG A 245 -9.99 8.71 -6.65
C ARG A 245 -9.74 8.27 -5.22
N PHE A 246 -10.57 8.73 -4.30
CA PHE A 246 -10.57 8.33 -2.90
C PHE A 246 -11.94 8.55 -2.29
N VAL A 247 -12.13 7.98 -1.09
CA VAL A 247 -13.34 8.13 -0.29
C VAL A 247 -13.00 8.80 1.03
N VAL A 248 -13.80 9.77 1.44
CA VAL A 248 -13.83 10.28 2.82
C VAL A 248 -15.07 9.70 3.50
N ALA A 249 -14.87 8.91 4.54
CA ALA A 249 -15.94 8.23 5.27
C ALA A 249 -16.04 8.76 6.71
N ASP A 250 -17.17 9.39 7.03
CA ASP A 250 -17.44 9.92 8.38
C ASP A 250 -18.38 9.00 9.17
N PHE A 251 -17.85 8.44 10.26
CA PHE A 251 -18.52 7.43 11.09
C PHE A 251 -19.32 8.03 12.25
N THR A 252 -19.55 9.35 12.25
CA THR A 252 -20.37 10.00 13.28
C THR A 252 -21.78 9.41 13.29
N CYS A 253 -22.16 8.83 14.42
CA CYS A 253 -23.44 8.14 14.60
C CYS A 253 -24.52 9.06 15.16
N GLY A 254 -25.78 8.64 15.09
CA GLY A 254 -26.84 9.29 15.85
C GLY A 254 -26.88 8.72 17.26
N LEU A 255 -27.13 9.56 18.25
CA LEU A 255 -27.31 9.13 19.64
C LEU A 255 -28.80 9.16 19.98
N ILE A 256 -29.31 8.06 20.53
CA ILE A 256 -30.62 8.03 21.17
C ILE A 256 -30.41 7.89 22.66
N SER A 257 -31.00 8.81 23.42
CA SER A 257 -31.03 8.75 24.88
C SER A 257 -32.30 8.02 25.32
N ASN A 258 -32.14 6.83 25.88
CA ASN A 258 -33.23 6.11 26.56
C ASN A 258 -32.80 5.82 28.00
N GLU A 259 -33.61 6.25 28.97
CA GLU A 259 -33.44 5.90 30.40
C GLU A 259 -32.02 6.17 30.95
N GLY A 260 -31.43 7.30 30.58
CA GLY A 260 -30.08 7.69 31.03
C GLY A 260 -28.93 6.98 30.33
N THR A 261 -29.23 6.11 29.35
CA THR A 261 -28.23 5.40 28.54
C THR A 261 -28.23 5.97 27.12
N GLN A 262 -27.06 6.40 26.64
CA GLN A 262 -26.89 6.81 25.24
C GLN A 262 -26.59 5.58 24.39
N THR A 263 -27.46 5.30 23.42
CA THR A 263 -27.25 4.25 22.44
C THR A 263 -26.90 4.88 21.10
N ALA A 264 -25.74 4.53 20.57
CA ALA A 264 -25.32 4.96 19.24
C ALA A 264 -25.96 4.11 18.14
N ILE A 265 -26.46 4.77 17.11
CA ILE A 265 -26.95 4.14 15.88
C ILE A 265 -25.83 4.26 14.83
N PRO A 266 -25.06 3.18 14.58
CA PRO A 266 -24.04 3.18 13.55
C PRO A 266 -24.67 3.36 12.16
N ARG A 267 -23.93 4.02 11.26
CA ARG A 267 -24.38 4.30 9.90
C ARG A 267 -23.99 3.17 8.96
N GLY A 268 -24.77 2.09 8.94
CA GLY A 268 -24.48 0.88 8.15
C GLY A 268 -24.09 1.15 6.69
N GLY A 269 -24.73 2.13 6.04
CA GLY A 269 -24.37 2.58 4.69
C GLY A 269 -22.92 3.06 4.58
N VAL A 270 -22.44 3.89 5.52
CA VAL A 270 -21.06 4.39 5.52
C VAL A 270 -20.04 3.26 5.68
N TYR A 271 -20.34 2.27 6.54
CA TYR A 271 -19.48 1.08 6.69
C TYR A 271 -19.43 0.26 5.40
N TYR A 272 -20.56 0.08 4.74
CA TYR A 272 -20.64 -0.62 3.46
C TYR A 272 -19.87 0.11 2.36
N GLU A 273 -20.05 1.42 2.22
CA GLU A 273 -19.39 2.26 1.23
C GLU A 273 -17.86 2.28 1.43
N ALA A 274 -17.41 2.45 2.68
CA ALA A 274 -15.99 2.41 3.04
C ALA A 274 -15.37 1.02 2.78
N GLY A 275 -16.07 -0.05 3.18
CA GLY A 275 -15.61 -1.42 2.94
C GLY A 275 -15.58 -1.78 1.46
N PHE A 276 -16.56 -1.31 0.67
CA PHE A 276 -16.61 -1.50 -0.77
C PHE A 276 -15.45 -0.77 -1.47
N ALA A 277 -15.18 0.49 -1.10
CA ALA A 277 -14.04 1.24 -1.60
C ALA A 277 -12.71 0.55 -1.28
N GLN A 278 -12.52 0.08 -0.04
CA GLN A 278 -11.35 -0.71 0.34
C GLN A 278 -11.22 -2.00 -0.49
N GLY A 279 -12.32 -2.72 -0.71
CA GLY A 279 -12.33 -3.93 -1.54
C GLY A 279 -11.93 -3.69 -3.00
N LEU A 280 -12.08 -2.47 -3.49
CA LEU A 280 -11.64 -2.04 -4.82
C LEU A 280 -10.22 -1.45 -4.84
N GLY A 281 -9.53 -1.37 -3.69
CA GLY A 281 -8.23 -0.70 -3.58
C GLY A 281 -8.30 0.82 -3.65
N ILE A 282 -9.50 1.41 -3.52
CA ILE A 282 -9.68 2.86 -3.48
C ILE A 282 -9.32 3.37 -2.08
N PRO A 283 -8.39 4.34 -1.93
CA PRO A 283 -8.01 4.88 -0.63
C PRO A 283 -9.21 5.43 0.14
N VAL A 284 -9.31 5.07 1.42
CA VAL A 284 -10.35 5.56 2.33
C VAL A 284 -9.71 6.37 3.46
N ILE A 285 -10.17 7.62 3.63
CA ILE A 285 -9.82 8.48 4.75
C ILE A 285 -10.97 8.43 5.75
N TRP A 286 -10.65 7.98 6.95
CA TRP A 286 -11.61 7.71 8.02
C TRP A 286 -11.73 8.95 8.90
N THR A 287 -12.95 9.43 9.15
CA THR A 287 -13.22 10.57 10.03
C THR A 287 -14.33 10.21 11.02
N CYS A 288 -14.29 10.78 12.22
CA CYS A 288 -15.37 10.61 13.19
C CYS A 288 -15.31 11.73 14.22
N ARG A 289 -16.47 12.24 14.63
CA ARG A 289 -16.54 13.20 15.74
C ARG A 289 -15.99 12.56 17.02
N GLU A 290 -15.19 13.30 17.77
CA GLU A 290 -14.43 12.75 18.91
C GLU A 290 -15.33 12.12 19.97
N ASP A 291 -16.47 12.73 20.29
CA ASP A 291 -17.45 12.21 21.23
C ASP A 291 -18.19 10.95 20.73
N HIS A 292 -18.03 10.58 19.45
CA HIS A 292 -18.63 9.40 18.83
C HIS A 292 -17.62 8.28 18.59
N ILE A 293 -16.32 8.54 18.74
CA ILE A 293 -15.26 7.55 18.43
C ILE A 293 -15.38 6.27 19.26
N GLY A 294 -15.79 6.39 20.52
CA GLY A 294 -16.00 5.24 21.41
C GLY A 294 -17.14 4.31 20.96
N HIS A 295 -18.04 4.82 20.12
CA HIS A 295 -19.21 4.11 19.62
C HIS A 295 -19.00 3.49 18.22
N VAL A 296 -17.86 3.78 17.57
CA VAL A 296 -17.51 3.19 16.27
C VAL A 296 -17.32 1.67 16.39
N HIS A 297 -17.78 0.93 15.38
CA HIS A 297 -17.76 -0.54 15.38
C HIS A 297 -16.33 -1.07 15.50
N PHE A 298 -16.17 -2.15 16.28
CA PHE A 298 -14.86 -2.74 16.61
C PHE A 298 -13.98 -3.00 15.38
N ASP A 299 -14.56 -3.55 14.31
CA ASP A 299 -13.85 -3.90 13.08
C ASP A 299 -13.17 -2.72 12.38
N THR A 300 -13.66 -1.50 12.62
CA THR A 300 -13.08 -0.29 12.03
C THR A 300 -12.16 0.48 12.98
N ARG A 301 -12.15 0.15 14.28
CA ARG A 301 -11.36 0.89 15.31
C ARG A 301 -9.86 0.86 15.06
N GLN A 302 -9.37 -0.13 14.31
CA GLN A 302 -7.96 -0.26 13.98
C GLN A 302 -7.51 0.73 12.90
N PHE A 303 -8.44 1.31 12.13
CA PHE A 303 -8.11 2.34 11.15
C PHE A 303 -7.87 3.68 11.83
N ASN A 304 -6.90 4.44 11.31
CA ASN A 304 -6.53 5.75 11.83
C ASN A 304 -7.60 6.79 11.47
N HIS A 305 -8.60 6.92 12.34
CA HIS A 305 -9.63 7.93 12.23
C HIS A 305 -9.08 9.31 12.55
N ILE A 306 -9.35 10.27 11.68
CA ILE A 306 -9.26 11.69 12.02
C ILE A 306 -10.40 11.97 13.00
N THR A 307 -10.06 12.00 14.28
CA THR A 307 -10.96 12.47 15.34
C THR A 307 -11.03 14.00 15.30
N TRP A 308 -12.24 14.55 15.39
CA TRP A 308 -12.45 15.99 15.30
C TRP A 308 -13.49 16.48 16.31
N LYS A 309 -13.27 17.68 16.87
CA LYS A 309 -14.22 18.39 17.74
C LYS A 309 -15.00 19.48 17.02
N THR A 310 -14.35 20.10 16.04
CA THR A 310 -14.89 21.23 15.29
C THR A 310 -14.71 21.01 13.78
N PRO A 311 -15.59 21.59 12.94
CA PRO A 311 -15.42 21.51 11.49
C PRO A 311 -14.09 22.09 10.99
N GLN A 312 -13.54 23.11 11.66
CA GLN A 312 -12.27 23.74 11.30
C GLN A 312 -11.09 22.78 11.53
N GLU A 313 -11.09 22.07 12.67
CA GLU A 313 -10.09 21.04 12.94
C GLU A 313 -10.21 19.90 11.92
N LEU A 314 -11.44 19.46 11.61
CA LEU A 314 -11.68 18.45 10.59
C LEU A 314 -11.10 18.89 9.24
N ARG A 315 -11.35 20.13 8.81
CA ARG A 315 -10.83 20.68 7.56
C ARG A 315 -9.31 20.59 7.49
N GLU A 316 -8.63 21.10 8.52
CA GLU A 316 -7.16 21.17 8.54
C GLU A 316 -6.53 19.77 8.54
N ARG A 317 -7.01 18.89 9.42
CA ARG A 317 -6.46 17.53 9.53
C ARG A 317 -6.77 16.68 8.30
N LEU A 318 -7.96 16.82 7.72
CA LEU A 318 -8.34 16.13 6.50
C LEU A 318 -7.53 16.62 5.30
N ARG A 319 -7.36 17.94 5.12
CA ARG A 319 -6.52 18.51 4.08
C ARG A 319 -5.09 17.97 4.15
N ASN A 320 -4.49 18.00 5.34
CA ASN A 320 -3.14 17.48 5.55
C ASN A 320 -3.05 15.98 5.26
N ARG A 321 -4.10 15.20 5.60
CA ARG A 321 -4.16 13.76 5.28
C ARG A 321 -4.28 13.51 3.79
N ILE A 322 -5.13 14.25 3.09
CA ILE A 322 -5.29 14.12 1.63
C ILE A 322 -3.96 14.42 0.95
N GLY A 323 -3.31 15.54 1.28
CA GLY A 323 -2.01 15.90 0.72
C GLY A 323 -0.91 14.87 1.02
N ALA A 324 -0.89 14.30 2.23
CA ALA A 324 0.11 13.29 2.61
C ALA A 324 -0.11 11.92 1.96
N VAL A 325 -1.36 11.50 1.73
CA VAL A 325 -1.70 10.17 1.20
C VAL A 325 -1.77 10.15 -0.32
N LEU A 326 -2.29 11.23 -0.93
CA LEU A 326 -2.62 11.28 -2.35
C LEU A 326 -1.84 12.34 -3.14
N GLY A 327 -1.21 13.28 -2.44
CA GLY A 327 -0.64 14.49 -3.02
C GLY A 327 -1.70 15.54 -3.38
N ASP A 328 -1.23 16.75 -3.70
CA ASP A 328 -2.09 17.83 -4.17
C ASP A 328 -2.65 17.50 -5.57
N GLY A 329 -3.95 17.70 -5.73
CA GLY A 329 -4.68 17.49 -6.97
C GLY A 329 -4.44 18.61 -8.00
N PRO A 330 -4.76 18.36 -9.29
CA PRO A 330 -4.55 19.31 -10.39
C PRO A 330 -5.22 20.68 -10.23
N LEU A 331 -6.25 20.80 -9.40
CA LEU A 331 -6.95 22.06 -9.15
C LEU A 331 -6.39 22.85 -7.96
N ALA A 332 -5.34 22.34 -7.29
CA ALA A 332 -4.75 23.02 -6.15
C ALA A 332 -4.14 24.35 -6.58
N VAL A 333 -4.62 25.45 -5.99
CA VAL A 333 -4.07 26.78 -6.23
C VAL A 333 -2.75 26.87 -5.46
N LYS A 334 -1.62 26.76 -6.18
CA LYS A 334 -0.30 26.99 -5.58
C LYS A 334 -0.19 28.46 -5.13
N PRO A 335 0.33 28.72 -3.93
CA PRO A 335 0.56 30.08 -3.44
C PRO A 335 1.57 30.86 -4.29
#